data_AF-A0A934AHU9-F1
#
_entry.id   AF-A0A934AHU9-F1
#
_cell.length_a   1.000
_cell.length_b   1.000
_cell.length_c   1.000
_cell.angle_alpha   90.00
_cell.angle_beta   90.00
_cell.angle_gamma   90.00
#
_symmetry.space_group_name_H-M   'P 1'
#
loop_
_entity.id
_entity.type
_entity.pdbx_description
1 polymer ?
#
loop_
_entity_poly.entity_id
_entity_poly.type
_entity_poly.pdbx_seq_one_letter_code
_entity_poly.pdbx_strand_id
1 'polypeptide(L)'
;MTWKPRSRLTWARPALAGLLLLCALPCLAQFPPEVDVRGTEMRSSLMLVIYLCFLLFGSVVILALYIFCLKAYHRLRRGYRDERKKFFQQGIELLLMEEPFEAVLAAFQPVRPGDVDIVQELILHSMRFITGPPFDILRKVAHKLGIIERNLKLLSSMDRHARGRAVENLGIMRATQAIVPILGMLKRESNDIRMVALRSLALIRDPRALPYFHHAAKDLPPPLLPRVASIMLEFGPRANSHLVRLVETHRSVFPPLMLEELLRELAASSRRPGA
;
A
#
# COMPACT_ATOMS: atom_id res chain seq x y z
N MET A 1 5.08 28.84 29.03
CA MET A 1 6.16 28.33 28.15
C MET A 1 5.73 28.48 26.71
N THR A 2 6.24 29.52 26.06
CA THR A 2 5.75 30.07 24.79
C THR A 2 6.47 29.46 23.60
N TRP A 3 5.72 28.76 22.76
CA TRP A 3 6.18 28.15 21.50
C TRP A 3 6.30 29.25 20.43
N LYS A 4 7.53 29.55 19.99
CA LYS A 4 7.83 30.44 18.84
C LYS A 4 8.26 29.56 17.65
N PRO A 5 7.85 29.89 16.41
CA PRO A 5 8.04 29.01 15.25
C PRO A 5 9.47 29.14 14.70
N ARG A 6 10.16 28.00 14.52
CA ARG A 6 11.47 27.96 13.85
C ARG A 6 11.30 28.02 12.32
N SER A 7 11.74 29.17 11.83
CA SER A 7 12.14 29.56 10.47
C SER A 7 12.57 28.45 9.51
N ARG A 8 12.10 28.63 8.26
CA ARG A 8 12.54 28.01 7.01
C ARG A 8 14.07 27.86 6.96
N LEU A 9 14.55 26.61 6.97
CA LEU A 9 15.92 26.30 6.53
C LEU A 9 15.92 26.23 5.00
N THR A 10 16.21 27.37 4.39
CA THR A 10 16.74 27.46 3.03
C THR A 10 18.15 26.87 3.06
N TRP A 11 18.32 25.66 2.50
CA TRP A 11 19.65 25.13 2.28
C TRP A 11 20.35 26.00 1.23
N ALA A 12 21.44 26.61 1.69
CA ALA A 12 22.35 27.39 0.88
C ALA A 12 22.80 26.57 -0.33
N ARG A 13 22.68 27.20 -1.50
CA ARG A 13 23.33 26.78 -2.74
C ARG A 13 24.83 26.62 -2.46
N PRO A 14 25.46 25.45 -2.69
CA PRO A 14 26.91 25.38 -2.65
C PRO A 14 27.46 26.15 -3.84
N ALA A 15 28.12 27.26 -3.53
CA ALA A 15 29.07 27.94 -4.39
C ALA A 15 30.20 26.96 -4.73
N LEU A 16 30.05 26.24 -5.83
CA LEU A 16 31.13 25.53 -6.54
C LEU A 16 31.07 25.88 -8.04
N ALA A 17 30.89 27.17 -8.33
CA ALA A 17 30.92 27.75 -9.67
C ALA A 17 32.28 28.42 -9.98
N GLY A 18 33.37 27.92 -9.41
CA GLY A 18 34.67 28.62 -9.44
C GLY A 18 35.91 27.76 -9.69
N LEU A 19 35.79 26.51 -10.16
CA LEU A 19 36.97 25.63 -10.34
C LEU A 19 36.90 24.66 -11.53
N LEU A 20 36.10 24.96 -12.55
CA LEU A 20 36.11 24.24 -13.84
C LEU A 20 36.19 25.19 -15.06
N LEU A 21 36.72 26.39 -14.84
CA LEU A 21 36.84 27.46 -15.85
C LEU A 21 38.30 27.71 -16.27
N LEU A 22 39.13 26.64 -16.32
CA LEU A 22 40.53 26.72 -16.72
C LEU A 22 41.04 25.57 -17.62
N CYS A 23 40.15 24.71 -18.15
CA CYS A 23 40.55 23.63 -19.08
C CYS A 23 39.79 23.61 -20.41
N ALA A 24 39.04 24.67 -20.75
CA ALA A 24 38.40 24.79 -22.05
C ALA A 24 38.76 26.14 -22.65
N LEU A 25 39.84 26.16 -23.45
CA LEU A 25 40.26 27.11 -24.51
C LEU A 25 41.81 27.04 -24.58
N PRO A 26 42.36 26.17 -25.44
CA PRO A 26 42.47 26.53 -26.84
C PRO A 26 42.29 25.31 -27.78
N CYS A 27 41.08 25.09 -28.30
CA CYS A 27 40.85 24.15 -29.41
C CYS A 27 39.87 24.71 -30.45
N LEU A 28 39.79 26.04 -30.59
CA LEU A 28 38.98 26.73 -31.61
C LEU A 28 39.83 27.59 -32.55
N ALA A 29 41.01 27.09 -32.93
CA ALA A 29 41.85 27.73 -33.92
C ALA A 29 42.69 26.70 -34.68
N GLN A 30 42.02 25.87 -35.50
CA GLN A 30 42.58 25.17 -36.67
C GLN A 30 41.44 24.43 -37.39
N PHE A 31 40.48 25.18 -37.93
CA PHE A 31 39.67 24.70 -39.05
C PHE A 31 40.43 25.05 -40.34
N PRO A 32 41.00 24.08 -41.09
CA PRO A 32 41.45 24.35 -42.45
C PRO A 32 40.24 24.60 -43.35
N PRO A 33 40.29 25.58 -44.28
CA PRO A 33 39.21 25.81 -45.22
C PRO A 33 39.22 24.74 -46.32
N GLU A 34 38.01 24.36 -46.73
CA GLU A 34 37.64 23.70 -48.00
C GLU A 34 38.55 22.55 -48.48
N VAL A 35 38.20 21.33 -48.04
CA VAL A 35 38.53 20.13 -48.81
C VAL A 35 37.24 19.67 -49.50
N ASP A 36 37.11 19.99 -50.79
CA ASP A 36 36.12 19.34 -51.67
C ASP A 36 36.52 17.86 -51.78
N VAL A 37 35.74 16.98 -51.15
CA VAL A 37 35.99 15.53 -51.24
C VAL A 37 34.71 14.81 -51.61
N ARG A 38 34.52 14.64 -52.91
CA ARG A 38 33.54 13.73 -53.54
C ARG A 38 33.77 12.24 -53.22
N GLY A 39 34.45 11.92 -52.10
CA GLY A 39 34.78 10.57 -51.62
C GLY A 39 34.88 10.42 -50.09
N THR A 40 34.56 11.45 -49.29
CA THR A 40 34.62 11.42 -47.80
C THR A 40 33.30 11.13 -47.13
N GLU A 41 32.16 11.31 -47.80
CA GLU A 41 30.85 11.02 -47.19
C GLU A 41 30.74 9.58 -46.69
N MET A 42 31.40 8.64 -47.37
CA MET A 42 31.44 7.24 -46.95
C MET A 42 32.32 6.99 -45.72
N ARG A 43 33.37 7.81 -45.49
CA ARG A 43 34.25 7.68 -44.31
C ARG A 43 33.67 8.36 -43.07
N SER A 44 33.02 9.51 -43.24
CA SER A 44 32.33 10.21 -42.14
C SER A 44 31.12 9.41 -41.64
N SER A 45 30.36 8.80 -42.55
CA SER A 45 29.25 7.90 -42.20
C SER A 45 29.73 6.64 -41.48
N LEU A 46 30.82 6.00 -41.92
CA LEU A 46 31.39 4.83 -41.23
C LEU A 46 31.88 5.16 -39.81
N MET A 47 32.56 6.29 -39.62
CA MET A 47 32.98 6.73 -38.27
C MET A 47 31.77 6.99 -37.36
N LEU A 48 30.74 7.65 -37.89
CA LEU A 48 29.50 7.89 -37.16
C LEU A 48 28.81 6.58 -36.74
N VAL A 49 28.76 5.59 -37.63
CA VAL A 49 28.22 4.25 -37.31
C VAL A 49 29.03 3.59 -36.19
N ILE A 50 30.36 3.64 -36.24
CA ILE A 50 31.21 3.09 -35.19
C ILE A 50 30.95 3.79 -33.84
N TYR A 51 30.86 5.12 -33.82
CA TYR A 51 30.52 5.88 -32.62
C TYR A 51 29.13 5.52 -32.07
N LEU A 52 28.12 5.37 -32.94
CA LEU A 52 26.78 4.94 -32.53
C LEU A 52 26.81 3.52 -31.92
N CYS A 53 27.58 2.60 -32.50
CA CYS A 53 27.74 1.24 -31.96
C CYS A 53 28.39 1.25 -30.57
N PHE A 54 29.45 2.02 -30.36
CA PHE A 54 30.08 2.15 -29.04
C PHE A 54 29.17 2.83 -28.02
N LEU A 55 28.42 3.87 -28.43
CA LEU A 55 27.46 4.54 -27.56
C LEU A 55 26.33 3.59 -27.16
N LEU A 56 25.79 2.83 -28.11
CA LEU A 56 24.75 1.84 -27.85
C LEU A 56 25.29 0.75 -26.91
N PHE A 57 26.48 0.20 -27.19
CA PHE A 57 27.11 -0.80 -26.33
C PHE A 57 27.35 -0.26 -24.91
N GLY A 58 27.88 0.96 -24.79
CA GLY A 58 28.07 1.64 -23.51
C GLY A 58 26.76 1.81 -22.74
N SER A 59 25.68 2.19 -23.43
CA SER A 59 24.34 2.33 -22.82
C SER A 59 23.81 1.00 -22.28
N VAL A 60 24.02 -0.11 -23.00
CA VAL A 60 23.63 -1.47 -22.60
C VAL A 60 24.44 -1.93 -21.38
N VAL A 61 25.75 -1.66 -21.37
CA VAL A 61 26.61 -1.99 -20.22
C VAL A 61 26.19 -1.20 -18.98
N ILE A 62 25.92 0.10 -19.12
CA ILE A 62 25.43 0.94 -18.00
C ILE A 62 24.09 0.42 -17.48
N LEU A 63 23.15 0.07 -18.37
CA LEU A 63 21.86 -0.50 -17.96
C LEU A 63 22.03 -1.84 -17.23
N ALA A 64 22.92 -2.71 -17.72
CA ALA A 64 23.22 -3.99 -17.08
C ALA A 64 23.83 -3.80 -15.68
N LEU A 65 24.79 -2.89 -15.53
CA LEU A 65 25.38 -2.53 -14.24
C LEU A 65 24.33 -1.93 -13.29
N TYR A 66 23.44 -1.07 -13.80
CA TYR A 66 22.33 -0.52 -13.02
C TYR A 66 21.40 -1.62 -12.49
N ILE A 67 20.99 -2.56 -13.34
CA ILE A 67 20.15 -3.70 -12.94
C ILE A 67 20.90 -4.60 -11.94
N PHE A 68 22.19 -4.83 -12.14
CA PHE A 68 23.01 -5.60 -11.21
C PHE A 68 23.09 -4.94 -9.83
N CYS A 69 23.36 -3.63 -9.78
CA CYS A 69 23.37 -2.84 -8.55
C CYS A 69 22.00 -2.84 -7.87
N LEU A 70 20.91 -2.67 -8.62
CA LEU A 70 19.56 -2.79 -8.07
C LEU A 70 19.31 -4.19 -7.50
N LYS A 71 19.70 -5.25 -8.21
CA LYS A 71 19.51 -6.64 -7.77
C LYS A 71 20.34 -6.94 -6.52
N ALA A 72 21.58 -6.44 -6.46
CA ALA A 72 22.45 -6.53 -5.29
C ALA A 72 21.88 -5.77 -4.10
N TYR A 73 21.43 -4.53 -4.30
CA TYR A 73 20.73 -3.74 -3.29
C TYR A 73 19.46 -4.45 -2.78
N HIS A 74 18.63 -4.97 -3.68
CA HIS A 74 17.43 -5.73 -3.33
C HIS A 74 17.74 -7.07 -2.66
N ARG A 75 18.88 -7.70 -2.96
CA ARG A 75 19.33 -8.92 -2.27
C ARG A 75 19.75 -8.60 -0.83
N LEU A 76 20.55 -7.56 -0.65
CA LEU A 76 21.01 -7.12 0.67
C LEU A 76 19.84 -6.67 1.55
N ARG A 77 18.91 -5.90 0.97
CA ARG A 77 17.69 -5.44 1.65
C ARG A 77 16.74 -6.59 2.01
N ARG A 78 16.70 -7.66 1.21
CA ARG A 78 15.93 -8.88 1.53
C ARG A 78 16.52 -9.59 2.75
N GLY A 79 17.82 -9.85 2.75
CA GLY A 79 18.50 -10.47 3.90
C GLY A 79 18.28 -9.67 5.20
N TYR A 80 18.43 -8.34 5.13
CA TYR A 80 18.14 -7.47 6.27
C TYR A 80 16.68 -7.56 6.76
N ARG A 81 15.71 -7.59 5.85
CA ARG A 81 14.29 -7.74 6.21
C ARG A 81 14.01 -9.07 6.90
N ASP A 82 14.60 -10.16 6.43
CA ASP A 82 14.34 -11.50 6.97
C ASP A 82 14.89 -11.63 8.40
N GLU A 83 16.09 -11.13 8.67
CA GLU A 83 16.65 -11.12 10.03
C GLU A 83 15.81 -10.27 11.00
N ARG A 84 15.42 -9.07 10.57
CA ARG A 84 14.58 -8.19 11.41
C ARG A 84 13.19 -8.79 11.63
N LYS A 85 12.63 -9.46 10.62
CA LYS A 85 11.34 -10.16 10.77
C LYS A 85 11.43 -11.26 11.82
N LYS A 86 12.51 -12.05 11.85
CA LYS A 86 12.77 -13.05 12.90
C LYS A 86 12.87 -12.42 14.29
N PHE A 87 13.55 -11.29 14.41
CA PHE A 87 13.64 -10.56 15.68
C PHE A 87 12.25 -10.15 16.19
N PHE A 88 11.40 -9.58 15.34
CA PHE A 88 10.04 -9.20 15.75
C PHE A 88 9.09 -10.39 15.91
N GLN A 89 9.37 -11.54 15.27
CA GLN A 89 8.60 -12.78 15.47
C GLN A 89 8.68 -13.28 16.90
N GLN A 90 9.82 -13.10 17.58
CA GLN A 90 9.96 -13.38 19.01
C GLN A 90 8.96 -12.57 19.85
N GLY A 91 8.61 -11.34 19.42
CA GLY A 91 7.56 -10.54 20.06
C GLY A 91 6.17 -11.16 19.96
N ILE A 92 5.88 -11.93 18.90
CA ILE A 92 4.63 -12.70 18.79
C ILE A 92 4.69 -13.93 19.69
N GLU A 93 5.84 -14.59 19.80
CA GLU A 93 6.01 -15.74 20.69
C GLU A 93 5.75 -15.32 22.15
N LEU A 94 6.31 -14.18 22.58
CA LEU A 94 6.02 -13.59 23.90
C LEU A 94 4.52 -13.32 24.10
N LEU A 95 3.85 -12.81 23.08
CA LEU A 95 2.40 -12.61 23.12
C LEU A 95 1.64 -13.92 23.31
N LEU A 96 2.05 -14.99 22.62
CA LEU A 96 1.42 -16.32 22.71
C LEU A 96 1.70 -16.99 24.07
N MET A 97 2.78 -16.61 24.74
CA MET A 97 3.11 -17.01 26.11
C MET A 97 2.35 -16.20 27.18
N GLU A 98 1.44 -15.30 26.78
CA GLU A 98 0.65 -14.44 27.68
C GLU A 98 1.49 -13.51 28.57
N GLU A 99 2.67 -13.11 28.09
CA GLU A 99 3.57 -12.16 28.75
C GLU A 99 2.92 -10.77 28.93
N PRO A 100 3.38 -9.95 29.91
CA PRO A 100 2.78 -8.67 30.18
C PRO A 100 2.86 -7.72 28.97
N PHE A 101 1.84 -6.87 28.84
CA PHE A 101 1.69 -5.94 27.72
C PHE A 101 2.94 -5.08 27.47
N GLU A 102 3.65 -4.68 28.52
CA GLU A 102 4.85 -3.83 28.40
C GLU A 102 6.02 -4.56 27.73
N ALA A 103 6.22 -5.85 28.04
CA ALA A 103 7.25 -6.68 27.40
C ALA A 103 6.94 -6.87 25.91
N VAL A 104 5.67 -7.17 25.60
CA VAL A 104 5.20 -7.29 24.21
C VAL A 104 5.39 -5.96 23.47
N LEU A 105 5.02 -4.83 24.07
CA LEU A 105 5.18 -3.52 23.46
C LEU A 105 6.66 -3.19 23.19
N ALA A 106 7.55 -3.48 24.14
CA ALA A 106 8.99 -3.27 24.00
C ALA A 106 9.57 -4.09 22.84
N ALA A 107 9.13 -5.34 22.66
CA ALA A 107 9.58 -6.21 21.57
C ALA A 107 9.24 -5.65 20.18
N PHE A 108 8.14 -4.90 20.03
CA PHE A 108 7.71 -4.31 18.76
C PHE A 108 8.18 -2.87 18.52
N GLN A 109 8.98 -2.28 19.41
CA GLN A 109 9.46 -0.90 19.22
C GLN A 109 10.43 -0.82 18.03
N PRO A 110 10.12 -0.01 16.99
CA PRO A 110 11.00 0.13 15.84
C PRO A 110 12.23 0.97 16.21
N VAL A 111 13.42 0.47 15.92
CA VAL A 111 14.69 1.17 16.22
C VAL A 111 15.23 1.86 14.96
N ARG A 112 15.06 1.23 13.79
CA ARG A 112 15.65 1.69 12.53
C ARG A 112 14.60 2.19 11.53
N PRO A 113 14.96 3.14 10.65
CA PRO A 113 14.07 3.56 9.57
C PRO A 113 13.80 2.37 8.63
N GLY A 114 12.54 1.93 8.58
CA GLY A 114 12.10 0.75 7.84
C GLY A 114 11.60 -0.39 8.73
N ASP A 115 11.94 -0.42 10.02
CA ASP A 115 11.40 -1.39 10.98
C ASP A 115 9.87 -1.23 11.09
N VAL A 116 9.35 0.00 11.00
CA VAL A 116 7.90 0.28 11.05
C VAL A 116 7.13 -0.50 9.99
N ASP A 117 7.67 -0.63 8.79
CA ASP A 117 7.02 -1.40 7.72
C ASP A 117 7.02 -2.89 8.03
N ILE A 118 8.12 -3.41 8.58
CA ILE A 118 8.27 -4.82 8.94
C ILE A 118 7.35 -5.16 10.10
N VAL A 119 7.33 -4.34 11.14
CA VAL A 119 6.45 -4.48 12.32
C VAL A 119 5.00 -4.41 11.90
N GLN A 120 4.61 -3.44 11.07
CA GLN A 120 3.26 -3.35 10.54
C GLN A 120 2.89 -4.59 9.73
N GLU A 121 3.74 -5.03 8.79
CA GLU A 121 3.50 -6.25 8.01
C GLU A 121 3.32 -7.48 8.91
N LEU A 122 4.20 -7.63 9.90
CA LEU A 122 4.20 -8.76 10.81
C LEU A 122 2.96 -8.77 11.71
N ILE A 123 2.64 -7.65 12.35
CA ILE A 123 1.44 -7.52 13.20
C ILE A 123 0.19 -7.82 12.38
N LEU A 124 0.06 -7.25 11.18
CA LEU A 124 -1.08 -7.48 10.30
C LEU A 124 -1.15 -8.92 9.81
N HIS A 125 -0.01 -9.55 9.51
CA HIS A 125 0.04 -10.95 9.13
C HIS A 125 -0.47 -11.83 10.28
N SER A 126 0.02 -11.62 11.50
CA SER A 126 -0.41 -12.38 12.68
C SER A 126 -1.89 -12.17 13.03
N MET A 127 -2.39 -10.93 12.92
CA MET A 127 -3.79 -10.59 13.14
C MET A 127 -4.77 -11.34 12.21
N ARG A 128 -4.31 -11.82 11.04
CA ARG A 128 -5.16 -12.61 10.12
C ARG A 128 -5.44 -14.02 10.63
N PHE A 129 -4.54 -14.57 11.45
CA PHE A 129 -4.61 -15.96 11.93
C PHE A 129 -4.97 -16.06 13.42
N ILE A 130 -4.77 -14.99 14.18
CA ILE A 130 -4.98 -14.96 15.63
C ILE A 130 -6.35 -14.34 15.95
N THR A 131 -7.12 -15.01 16.80
CA THR A 131 -8.40 -14.53 17.34
C THR A 131 -8.38 -14.53 18.87
N GLY A 132 -9.17 -13.67 19.51
CA GLY A 132 -9.32 -13.64 20.98
C GLY A 132 -8.43 -12.60 21.68
N PRO A 133 -8.07 -12.81 22.97
CA PRO A 133 -7.29 -11.84 23.76
C PRO A 133 -5.96 -11.41 23.11
N PRO A 134 -5.16 -12.30 22.48
CA PRO A 134 -3.92 -11.89 21.82
C PRO A 134 -4.14 -10.91 20.66
N PHE A 135 -5.26 -11.02 19.95
CA PHE A 135 -5.63 -10.07 18.90
C PHE A 135 -5.84 -8.66 19.48
N ASP A 136 -6.53 -8.56 20.61
CA ASP A 136 -6.79 -7.27 21.27
C ASP A 136 -5.50 -6.62 21.79
N ILE A 137 -4.55 -7.42 22.27
CA ILE A 137 -3.22 -6.94 22.67
C ILE A 137 -2.48 -6.41 21.44
N LEU A 138 -2.42 -7.15 20.33
CA LEU A 138 -1.79 -6.67 19.09
C LEU A 138 -2.43 -5.39 18.57
N ARG A 139 -3.75 -5.27 18.69
CA ARG A 139 -4.49 -4.05 18.31
C ARG A 139 -4.09 -2.86 19.20
N LYS A 140 -3.94 -3.08 20.52
CA LYS A 140 -3.42 -2.06 21.45
C LYS A 140 -1.98 -1.66 21.12
N VAL A 141 -1.11 -2.63 20.81
CA VAL A 141 0.27 -2.37 20.38
C VAL A 141 0.29 -1.54 19.09
N ALA A 142 -0.50 -1.93 18.08
CA ALA A 142 -0.59 -1.20 16.81
C ALA A 142 -1.05 0.26 17.00
N HIS A 143 -1.98 0.50 17.92
CA HIS A 143 -2.41 1.85 18.29
C HIS A 143 -1.28 2.64 18.99
N LYS A 144 -0.60 2.04 19.96
CA LYS A 144 0.52 2.69 20.68
C LYS A 144 1.71 3.01 19.78
N LEU A 145 1.97 2.18 18.77
CA LEU A 145 3.05 2.39 17.79
C LEU A 145 2.69 3.42 16.71
N GLY A 146 1.48 4.00 16.72
CA GLY A 146 1.07 4.98 15.73
C GLY A 146 0.71 4.37 14.36
N ILE A 147 0.54 3.04 14.28
CA ILE A 147 0.30 2.33 13.01
C ILE A 147 -1.08 2.70 12.46
N ILE A 148 -2.08 2.87 13.32
CA ILE A 148 -3.43 3.22 12.89
C ILE A 148 -3.44 4.64 12.31
N GLU A 149 -2.83 5.59 13.00
CA GLU A 149 -2.71 7.00 12.63
C GLU A 149 -1.92 7.15 11.33
N ARG A 150 -0.86 6.35 11.16
CA ARG A 150 -0.10 6.25 9.91
C ARG A 150 -0.98 5.80 8.75
N ASN A 151 -1.76 4.72 8.91
CA ASN A 151 -2.63 4.23 7.85
C ASN A 151 -3.78 5.21 7.56
N LEU A 152 -4.32 5.90 8.57
CA LEU A 152 -5.30 6.98 8.38
C LEU A 152 -4.75 8.11 7.51
N LYS A 153 -3.49 8.53 7.72
CA LYS A 153 -2.82 9.52 6.84
C LYS A 153 -2.62 9.01 5.41
N LEU A 154 -2.36 7.71 5.25
CA LEU A 154 -2.17 7.10 3.93
C LEU A 154 -3.47 7.02 3.12
N LEU A 155 -4.64 7.18 3.73
CA LEU A 155 -5.91 7.29 3.00
C LEU A 155 -5.94 8.52 2.09
N SER A 156 -5.23 9.59 2.42
CA SER A 156 -5.11 10.78 1.57
C SER A 156 -3.90 10.76 0.62
N SER A 157 -3.22 9.61 0.46
CA SER A 157 -2.08 9.49 -0.46
C SER A 157 -2.52 9.65 -1.92
N MET A 158 -1.65 10.23 -2.77
CA MET A 158 -1.88 10.27 -4.21
C MET A 158 -1.75 8.87 -4.85
N ASP A 159 -0.93 8.00 -4.27
CA ASP A 159 -0.74 6.63 -4.75
C ASP A 159 -1.97 5.76 -4.42
N ARG A 160 -2.66 5.32 -5.47
CA ARG A 160 -3.81 4.42 -5.41
C ARG A 160 -3.50 3.13 -4.65
N HIS A 161 -2.31 2.56 -4.85
CA HIS A 161 -1.92 1.33 -4.19
C HIS A 161 -1.66 1.55 -2.70
N ALA A 162 -1.03 2.67 -2.32
CA ALA A 162 -0.87 3.06 -0.93
C ALA A 162 -2.22 3.25 -0.23
N ARG A 163 -3.20 3.90 -0.88
CA ARG A 163 -4.56 4.06 -0.34
C ARG A 163 -5.24 2.70 -0.13
N GLY A 164 -5.24 1.84 -1.14
CA GLY A 164 -5.84 0.50 -1.05
C GLY A 164 -5.24 -0.34 0.07
N ARG A 165 -3.90 -0.35 0.18
CA ARG A 165 -3.20 -1.04 1.30
C ARG A 165 -3.58 -0.45 2.65
N ALA A 166 -3.65 0.87 2.76
CA ALA A 166 -4.00 1.53 4.02
C ALA A 166 -5.42 1.16 4.48
N VAL A 167 -6.38 1.13 3.55
CA VAL A 167 -7.75 0.68 3.80
C VAL A 167 -7.78 -0.77 4.29
N GLU A 168 -7.10 -1.68 3.59
CA GLU A 168 -7.02 -3.10 3.98
C GLU A 168 -6.41 -3.27 5.38
N ASN A 169 -5.31 -2.57 5.65
CA ASN A 169 -4.62 -2.63 6.94
C ASN A 169 -5.53 -2.18 8.10
N LEU A 170 -6.30 -1.09 7.90
CA LEU A 170 -7.25 -0.61 8.89
C LEU A 170 -8.39 -1.61 9.15
N GLY A 171 -8.82 -2.32 8.10
CA GLY A 171 -9.77 -3.43 8.21
C GLY A 171 -9.25 -4.57 9.09
N ILE A 172 -8.03 -5.05 8.81
CA ILE A 172 -7.39 -6.14 9.56
C ILE A 172 -7.18 -5.77 11.03
N MET A 173 -6.77 -4.52 11.32
CA MET A 173 -6.63 -4.02 12.69
C MET A 173 -7.97 -3.80 13.41
N ARG A 174 -9.11 -3.97 12.72
CA ARG A 174 -10.46 -3.65 13.21
C ARG A 174 -10.55 -2.25 13.82
N ALA A 175 -9.95 -1.28 13.13
CA ALA A 175 -9.90 0.10 13.59
C ALA A 175 -11.25 0.81 13.35
N THR A 176 -12.13 0.83 14.36
CA THR A 176 -13.46 1.49 14.25
C THR A 176 -13.38 2.98 13.91
N GLN A 177 -12.32 3.66 14.34
CA GLN A 177 -12.05 5.06 13.98
C GLN A 177 -11.81 5.28 12.47
N ALA A 178 -11.51 4.23 11.71
CA ALA A 178 -11.32 4.31 10.27
C ALA A 178 -12.64 4.27 9.48
N ILE A 179 -13.79 3.98 10.10
CA ILE A 179 -15.08 3.86 9.39
C ILE A 179 -15.40 5.16 8.65
N VAL A 180 -15.45 6.29 9.35
CA VAL A 180 -15.79 7.59 8.72
C VAL A 180 -14.77 8.00 7.63
N PRO A 181 -13.45 7.94 7.86
CA PRO A 181 -12.45 8.19 6.81
C PRO A 181 -12.58 7.29 5.58
N ILE A 182 -12.78 5.97 5.77
CA ILE A 182 -12.94 5.01 4.67
C ILE A 182 -14.20 5.36 3.86
N LEU A 183 -15.31 5.67 4.52
CA LEU A 183 -16.56 6.05 3.87
C LEU A 183 -16.45 7.35 3.07
N GLY A 184 -15.71 8.33 3.58
CA GLY A 184 -15.43 9.57 2.86
C GLY A 184 -14.66 9.35 1.56
N MET A 185 -13.77 8.35 1.53
CA MET A 185 -12.98 7.98 0.36
C MET A 185 -13.83 7.30 -0.74
N LEU A 186 -14.78 6.44 -0.37
CA LEU A 186 -15.54 5.58 -1.31
C LEU A 186 -16.13 6.33 -2.52
N LYS A 187 -16.61 7.57 -2.32
CA LYS A 187 -17.32 8.35 -3.34
C LYS A 187 -16.44 8.76 -4.53
N ARG A 188 -15.13 8.89 -4.35
CA ARG A 188 -14.20 9.44 -5.36
C ARG A 188 -13.28 8.38 -5.96
N GLU A 189 -13.40 7.13 -5.54
CA GLU A 189 -12.48 6.05 -5.92
C GLU A 189 -13.04 5.12 -7.00
N SER A 190 -12.12 4.38 -7.63
CA SER A 190 -12.43 3.29 -8.55
C SER A 190 -13.16 2.15 -7.84
N ASN A 191 -13.92 1.37 -8.61
CA ASN A 191 -14.68 0.23 -8.10
C ASN A 191 -13.79 -0.77 -7.35
N ASP A 192 -12.53 -0.97 -7.76
CA ASP A 192 -11.59 -1.88 -7.08
C ASP A 192 -11.33 -1.47 -5.63
N ILE A 193 -10.98 -0.20 -5.39
CA ILE A 193 -10.75 0.31 -4.03
C ILE A 193 -12.06 0.32 -3.25
N ARG A 194 -13.17 0.64 -3.92
CA ARG A 194 -14.51 0.62 -3.31
C ARG A 194 -14.81 -0.77 -2.72
N MET A 195 -14.48 -1.83 -3.45
CA MET A 195 -14.61 -3.21 -2.96
C MET A 195 -13.66 -3.55 -1.82
N VAL A 196 -12.39 -3.10 -1.88
CA VAL A 196 -11.43 -3.27 -0.77
C VAL A 196 -11.92 -2.57 0.49
N ALA A 197 -12.48 -1.38 0.36
CA ALA A 197 -13.04 -0.61 1.45
C ALA A 197 -14.29 -1.26 2.05
N LEU A 198 -15.22 -1.76 1.23
CA LEU A 198 -16.38 -2.52 1.73
C LEU A 198 -15.94 -3.78 2.48
N ARG A 199 -14.97 -4.55 1.96
CA ARG A 199 -14.39 -5.70 2.69
C ARG A 199 -13.75 -5.28 4.00
N SER A 200 -13.01 -4.18 4.00
CA SER A 200 -12.33 -3.68 5.20
C SER A 200 -13.35 -3.25 6.27
N LEU A 201 -14.47 -2.64 5.87
CA LEU A 201 -15.59 -2.34 6.77
C LEU A 201 -16.23 -3.61 7.34
N ALA A 202 -16.35 -4.68 6.55
CA ALA A 202 -16.80 -5.98 7.05
C ALA A 202 -15.82 -6.62 8.01
N LEU A 203 -14.51 -6.52 7.78
CA LEU A 203 -13.49 -6.98 8.73
C LEU A 203 -13.58 -6.26 10.08
N ILE A 204 -13.93 -4.96 10.08
CA ILE A 204 -14.15 -4.18 11.31
C ILE A 204 -15.38 -4.71 12.09
N ARG A 205 -16.38 -5.28 11.40
CA ARG A 205 -17.62 -5.85 11.97
C ARG A 205 -18.46 -4.88 12.80
N ASP A 206 -18.34 -3.58 12.57
CA ASP A 206 -19.17 -2.57 13.24
C ASP A 206 -20.49 -2.36 12.45
N PRO A 207 -21.67 -2.63 13.04
CA PRO A 207 -22.97 -2.43 12.39
C PRO A 207 -23.20 -1.00 11.88
N ARG A 208 -22.49 0.00 12.42
CA ARG A 208 -22.54 1.39 11.94
C ARG A 208 -22.15 1.52 10.46
N ALA A 209 -21.44 0.55 9.89
CA ALA A 209 -21.10 0.53 8.47
C ALA A 209 -22.27 0.10 7.57
N LEU A 210 -23.24 -0.69 8.06
CA LEU A 210 -24.30 -1.32 7.25
C LEU A 210 -25.19 -0.33 6.46
N PRO A 211 -25.58 0.85 6.99
CA PRO A 211 -26.34 1.83 6.21
C PRO A 211 -25.60 2.30 4.95
N TYR A 212 -24.27 2.31 4.98
CA TYR A 212 -23.46 2.78 3.86
C TYR A 212 -23.34 1.77 2.73
N PHE A 213 -23.54 0.48 3.00
CA PHE A 213 -23.57 -0.56 1.96
C PHE A 213 -24.72 -0.33 0.96
N HIS A 214 -25.88 0.12 1.44
CA HIS A 214 -27.00 0.50 0.59
C HIS A 214 -26.69 1.69 -0.32
N HIS A 215 -26.00 2.68 0.23
CA HIS A 215 -25.62 3.86 -0.52
C HIS A 215 -24.56 3.55 -1.57
N ALA A 216 -23.57 2.72 -1.20
CA ALA A 216 -22.55 2.25 -2.14
C ALA A 216 -23.20 1.43 -3.26
N ALA A 217 -24.09 0.50 -2.93
CA ALA A 217 -24.74 -0.37 -3.91
C ALA A 217 -25.43 0.38 -5.06
N LYS A 218 -26.05 1.54 -4.79
CA LYS A 218 -26.67 2.37 -5.84
C LYS A 218 -25.69 2.86 -6.90
N ASP A 219 -24.46 3.16 -6.48
CA ASP A 219 -23.42 3.74 -7.33
C ASP A 219 -22.47 2.68 -7.90
N LEU A 220 -22.66 1.39 -7.57
CA LEU A 220 -21.84 0.28 -8.05
C LEU A 220 -22.45 -0.35 -9.31
N PRO A 221 -21.60 -0.85 -10.24
CA PRO A 221 -22.09 -1.60 -11.38
C PRO A 221 -22.76 -2.91 -10.93
N PRO A 222 -23.84 -3.35 -11.61
CA PRO A 222 -24.57 -4.59 -11.31
C PRO A 222 -23.70 -5.82 -10.98
N PRO A 223 -22.65 -6.18 -11.75
CA PRO A 223 -21.86 -7.39 -11.47
C PRO A 223 -21.14 -7.39 -10.12
N LEU A 224 -21.01 -6.24 -9.45
CA LEU A 224 -20.39 -6.16 -8.13
C LEU A 224 -21.39 -6.30 -6.98
N LEU A 225 -22.70 -6.19 -7.21
CA LEU A 225 -23.72 -6.32 -6.17
C LEU A 225 -23.75 -7.69 -5.47
N PRO A 226 -23.56 -8.83 -6.16
CA PRO A 226 -23.38 -10.13 -5.50
C PRO A 226 -22.22 -10.15 -4.50
N ARG A 227 -21.14 -9.44 -4.83
CA ARG A 227 -19.97 -9.32 -3.95
C ARG A 227 -20.25 -8.41 -2.76
N VAL A 228 -21.06 -7.37 -2.92
CA VAL A 228 -21.53 -6.55 -1.80
C VAL A 228 -22.40 -7.39 -0.86
N ALA A 229 -23.32 -8.20 -1.40
CA ALA A 229 -24.13 -9.12 -0.60
C ALA A 229 -23.28 -10.12 0.19
N SER A 230 -22.28 -10.74 -0.43
CA SER A 230 -21.38 -11.66 0.27
C SER A 230 -20.60 -10.98 1.40
N ILE A 231 -20.19 -9.72 1.21
CA ILE A 231 -19.50 -8.94 2.26
C ILE A 231 -20.47 -8.59 3.39
N MET A 232 -21.74 -8.31 3.09
CA MET A 232 -22.76 -8.06 4.10
C MET A 232 -23.01 -9.29 4.97
N LEU A 233 -22.98 -10.49 4.42
CA LEU A 233 -23.07 -11.74 5.19
C LEU A 233 -21.98 -11.88 6.25
N GLU A 234 -20.79 -11.31 6.04
CA GLU A 234 -19.69 -11.37 7.03
C GLU A 234 -20.01 -10.62 8.34
N PHE A 235 -20.98 -9.71 8.34
CA PHE A 235 -21.49 -9.06 9.56
C PHE A 235 -22.45 -9.97 10.36
N GLY A 236 -22.82 -11.13 9.82
CA GLY A 236 -23.73 -12.09 10.44
C GLY A 236 -25.18 -11.60 10.48
N PRO A 237 -25.98 -12.03 11.47
CA PRO A 237 -27.44 -11.87 11.47
C PRO A 237 -27.90 -10.41 11.44
N ARG A 238 -27.05 -9.47 11.87
CA ARG A 238 -27.34 -8.03 11.86
C ARG A 238 -27.46 -7.45 10.44
N ALA A 239 -26.86 -8.09 9.45
CA ALA A 239 -26.95 -7.67 8.06
C ALA A 239 -28.16 -8.25 7.32
N ASN A 240 -28.89 -9.21 7.90
CA ASN A 240 -29.96 -9.94 7.22
C ASN A 240 -31.04 -8.99 6.65
N SER A 241 -31.50 -8.02 7.45
CA SER A 241 -32.49 -7.03 7.02
C SER A 241 -31.96 -6.14 5.88
N HIS A 242 -30.67 -5.78 5.95
CA HIS A 242 -30.02 -4.99 4.92
C HIS A 242 -29.80 -5.81 3.63
N LEU A 243 -29.52 -7.11 3.74
CA LEU A 243 -29.29 -7.99 2.60
C LEU A 243 -30.57 -8.28 1.84
N VAL A 244 -31.66 -8.60 2.54
CA VAL A 244 -32.99 -8.79 1.94
C VAL A 244 -33.38 -7.55 1.14
N ARG A 245 -33.24 -6.35 1.73
CA ARG A 245 -33.54 -5.09 1.05
C ARG A 245 -32.67 -4.85 -0.19
N LEU A 246 -31.38 -5.20 -0.13
CA LEU A 246 -30.46 -5.05 -1.27
C LEU A 246 -30.92 -5.92 -2.45
N VAL A 247 -31.25 -7.17 -2.15
CA VAL A 247 -31.67 -8.19 -3.10
C VAL A 247 -33.02 -7.85 -3.73
N GLU A 248 -33.99 -7.42 -2.94
CA GLU A 248 -35.28 -6.95 -3.43
C GLU A 248 -35.14 -5.75 -4.39
N THR A 249 -34.25 -4.82 -4.06
CA THR A 249 -34.02 -3.62 -4.88
C THR A 249 -33.36 -3.96 -6.24
N HIS A 250 -32.54 -5.01 -6.31
CA HIS A 250 -31.76 -5.36 -7.52
C HIS A 250 -32.01 -6.80 -7.98
N ARG A 251 -33.26 -7.27 -7.92
CA ARG A 251 -33.64 -8.66 -8.19
C ARG A 251 -33.14 -9.22 -9.53
N SER A 252 -33.05 -8.39 -10.57
CA SER A 252 -32.58 -8.80 -11.91
C SER A 252 -31.10 -9.19 -11.96
N VAL A 253 -30.31 -8.77 -10.98
CA VAL A 253 -28.85 -8.95 -10.95
C VAL A 253 -28.46 -10.22 -10.19
N PHE A 254 -29.34 -10.71 -9.31
CA PHE A 254 -29.08 -11.91 -8.50
C PHE A 254 -29.65 -13.15 -9.20
N PRO A 255 -28.82 -14.15 -9.55
CA PRO A 255 -29.32 -15.42 -10.07
C PRO A 255 -30.25 -16.09 -9.05
N PRO A 256 -31.32 -16.77 -9.49
CA PRO A 256 -32.28 -17.42 -8.58
C PRO A 256 -31.61 -18.46 -7.67
N LEU A 257 -30.58 -19.17 -8.15
CA LEU A 257 -29.76 -20.08 -7.33
C LEU A 257 -29.09 -19.37 -6.15
N MET A 258 -28.55 -18.16 -6.37
CA MET A 258 -27.90 -17.40 -5.30
C MET A 258 -28.92 -16.86 -4.30
N LEU A 259 -30.15 -16.56 -4.78
CA LEU A 259 -31.26 -16.15 -3.94
C LEU A 259 -31.68 -17.28 -2.99
N GLU A 260 -31.77 -18.51 -3.49
CA GLU A 260 -32.09 -19.69 -2.68
C GLU A 260 -31.00 -20.00 -1.65
N GLU A 261 -29.72 -19.98 -2.05
CA GLU A 261 -28.59 -20.18 -1.14
C GLU A 261 -28.57 -19.13 -0.03
N LEU A 262 -28.74 -17.85 -0.39
CA LEU A 262 -28.81 -16.74 0.56
C LEU A 262 -30.00 -16.87 1.51
N LEU A 263 -31.20 -17.18 1.01
CA LEU A 263 -32.38 -17.38 1.84
C LEU A 263 -32.22 -18.59 2.78
N ARG A 264 -31.53 -19.64 2.33
CA ARG A 264 -31.20 -20.81 3.15
C ARG A 264 -30.21 -20.47 4.25
N GLU A 265 -29.15 -19.72 3.95
CA GLU A 265 -28.19 -19.23 4.96
C GLU A 265 -28.86 -18.27 5.95
N LEU A 266 -29.73 -17.37 5.48
CA LEU A 266 -30.51 -16.46 6.33
C LEU A 266 -31.43 -17.25 7.27
N ALA A 267 -32.14 -18.27 6.76
CA ALA A 267 -33.01 -19.14 7.55
C ALA A 267 -32.22 -20.04 8.54
N ALA A 268 -31.00 -20.44 8.19
CA ALA A 268 -30.11 -21.17 9.09
C ALA A 268 -29.55 -20.24 10.19
N SER A 269 -29.24 -18.99 9.86
CA SER A 269 -28.74 -17.99 10.82
C SER A 269 -29.80 -17.56 11.83
N SER A 270 -31.08 -17.47 11.42
CA SER A 270 -32.18 -17.13 12.33
C SER A 270 -32.54 -18.26 13.31
N ARG A 271 -32.22 -19.52 12.96
CA ARG A 271 -32.43 -20.70 13.82
C ARG A 271 -31.31 -20.96 14.82
N ARG A 272 -30.21 -20.21 14.80
CA ARG A 272 -29.15 -20.29 15.83
C ARG A 272 -29.29 -19.14 16.84
N PRO A 273 -30.16 -19.24 17.86
CA PRO A 273 -30.14 -18.30 18.96
C PRO A 273 -28.93 -18.61 19.86
N GLY A 274 -27.98 -17.69 19.94
CA GLY A 274 -26.90 -17.72 20.93
C GLY A 274 -25.53 -18.14 20.40
N ALA A 275 -24.74 -17.17 19.97
CA ALA A 275 -23.28 -17.16 20.05
C ALA A 275 -22.81 -15.69 20.08
#